data_AF-A0A2H1KI92-F1
#
_entry.id   AF-A0A2H1KI92-F1
#
_cell.length_a   1.000
_cell.length_b   1.000
_cell.length_c   1.000
_cell.angle_alpha   90.00
_cell.angle_beta   90.00
_cell.angle_gamma   90.00
#
_symmetry.space_group_name_H-M   'P 1'
#
loop_
_entity.id
_entity.type
_entity.pdbx_description
1 polymer ?
#
loop_
_entity_poly.entity_id
_entity_poly.type
_entity_poly.pdbx_seq_one_letter_code
_entity_poly.pdbx_strand_id
1 'polypeptide(L)' 'MTDPTNQPLSPDVVDKLLKDTDPYLSCDDCFARIDEYVEHRLADPTYQDELMDVHLSGCEVCAEEARTLTALLS' A
#
# COMPACT_ATOMS: atom_id res chain seq x y z
N MET A 1 34.12 -8.84 -18.72
CA MET A 1 32.72 -8.40 -18.92
C MET A 1 32.12 -8.23 -17.54
N THR A 2 31.99 -6.99 -17.07
CA THR A 2 31.22 -6.68 -15.85
C THR A 2 29.76 -6.60 -16.26
N ASP A 3 28.90 -7.41 -15.65
CA ASP A 3 27.46 -7.35 -15.89
C ASP A 3 26.93 -5.99 -15.38
N PRO A 4 26.37 -5.13 -16.25
CA PRO A 4 25.85 -3.83 -15.84
C PRO A 4 24.66 -3.93 -14.85
N THR A 5 24.14 -5.12 -14.58
CA THR A 5 23.04 -5.36 -13.63
C THR A 5 23.48 -5.65 -12.19
N ASN A 6 24.78 -5.78 -11.91
CA ASN A 6 25.28 -6.08 -10.55
C ASN A 6 25.43 -4.82 -9.68
N GLN A 7 24.43 -3.94 -9.70
CA GLN A 7 24.38 -2.80 -8.78
C GLN A 7 23.70 -3.23 -7.47
N PRO A 8 24.33 -2.98 -6.30
CA PRO A 8 23.69 -3.30 -5.03
C PRO A 8 22.41 -2.49 -4.85
N LEU A 9 21.37 -3.13 -4.30
CA LEU A 9 20.13 -2.46 -3.92
C LEU A 9 20.42 -1.40 -2.85
N SER A 10 19.74 -0.26 -2.93
CA SER A 10 19.79 0.72 -1.84
C SER A 10 19.09 0.13 -0.60
N PRO A 11 19.49 0.56 0.61
CA PRO A 11 18.80 0.17 1.84
C PRO A 11 17.29 0.37 1.78
N ASP A 12 16.83 1.51 1.25
CA ASP A 12 15.40 1.81 1.11
C ASP A 12 14.64 0.79 0.24
N VAL A 13 15.27 0.27 -0.81
CA VAL A 13 14.67 -0.76 -1.66
C VAL A 13 14.60 -2.08 -0.92
N VAL A 14 15.63 -2.44 -0.16
CA VAL A 14 15.63 -3.64 0.67
C VAL A 14 14.55 -3.55 1.74
N ASP A 15 14.40 -2.41 2.42
CA ASP A 15 13.38 -2.20 3.46
C ASP A 15 11.95 -2.32 2.89
N LYS A 16 11.71 -1.87 1.66
CA LYS A 16 10.43 -2.07 0.97
C LYS A 16 10.15 -3.53 0.64
N LEU A 17 11.17 -4.29 0.22
CA LEU A 17 11.03 -5.71 -0.11
C LEU A 17 10.84 -6.59 1.13
N LEU A 18 11.38 -6.18 2.27
CA LEU A 18 11.29 -6.88 3.54
C LEU A 18 10.25 -6.27 4.48
N LYS A 19 9.34 -5.44 3.95
CA LYS A 19 8.30 -4.76 4.71
C LYS A 19 7.46 -5.80 5.46
N ASP A 20 7.32 -5.58 6.76
CA ASP A 20 6.40 -6.37 7.58
C ASP A 20 4.96 -6.02 7.18
N THR A 21 4.19 -7.05 6.84
CA THR A 21 2.80 -6.95 6.41
C THR A 21 1.83 -7.60 7.39
N ASP A 22 2.26 -7.84 8.63
CA ASP A 22 1.36 -8.23 9.71
C ASP A 22 0.68 -7.00 10.37
N PRO A 23 -0.64 -7.06 10.63
CA PRO A 23 -1.55 -8.17 10.33
C PRO A 23 -1.85 -8.33 8.82
N TYR A 24 -1.79 -9.57 8.34
CA TYR A 24 -2.02 -9.90 6.94
C TYR A 24 -3.46 -9.60 6.48
N LEU A 25 -3.56 -8.93 5.34
CA LEU A 25 -4.78 -8.76 4.54
C LEU A 25 -4.46 -9.16 3.09
N SER A 26 -5.33 -9.96 2.47
CA SER A 26 -5.15 -10.35 1.06
C SER A 26 -5.52 -9.20 0.11
N CYS A 27 -5.01 -9.22 -1.13
CA CYS A 27 -5.40 -8.22 -2.14
C CYS A 27 -6.90 -8.31 -2.47
N ASP A 28 -7.49 -9.51 -2.43
CA ASP A 28 -8.93 -9.70 -2.71
C ASP A 28 -9.79 -9.09 -1.60
N ASP A 29 -9.40 -9.29 -0.34
CA ASP A 29 -10.10 -8.69 0.81
C ASP A 29 -9.92 -7.16 0.85
N CYS A 30 -8.74 -6.66 0.46
CA CYS A 30 -8.51 -5.22 0.26
C CYS A 30 -9.44 -4.68 -0.82
N PHE A 31 -9.49 -5.32 -1.99
CA PHE A 31 -10.31 -4.87 -3.12
C PHE A 31 -11.81 -4.83 -2.78
N ALA A 32 -12.29 -5.78 -1.97
CA ALA A 32 -13.68 -5.79 -1.51
C ALA A 32 -14.05 -4.63 -0.58
N ARG A 33 -13.06 -3.91 -0.01
CA ARG A 33 -13.25 -2.92 1.07
C ARG A 33 -12.66 -1.54 0.75
N ILE A 34 -11.92 -1.39 -0.36
CA ILE A 34 -11.09 -0.21 -0.61
C ILE A 34 -11.91 1.06 -0.82
N ASP A 35 -13.08 0.96 -1.43
CA ASP A 35 -14.01 2.08 -1.59
C ASP A 35 -14.47 2.62 -0.22
N GLU A 36 -14.98 1.74 0.65
CA GLU A 36 -15.43 2.10 2.01
C GLU A 36 -14.28 2.71 2.84
N TYR A 37 -13.08 2.13 2.72
CA TYR A 37 -11.89 2.65 3.39
C TYR A 37 -11.57 4.09 2.96
N VAL A 38 -11.60 4.38 1.65
CA VAL A 38 -11.32 5.73 1.12
C VAL A 38 -12.42 6.72 1.54
N GLU A 39 -13.68 6.34 1.44
CA GLU A 39 -14.81 7.16 1.88
C GLU A 39 -14.70 7.52 3.37
N HIS A 40 -14.38 6.56 4.23
CA HIS A 40 -14.16 6.79 5.66
C HIS A 40 -12.98 7.74 5.92
N ARG A 41 -11.84 7.55 5.24
CA ARG A 41 -10.67 8.44 5.33
C ARG A 41 -10.96 9.87 4.91
N LEU A 42 -11.79 10.06 3.88
CA LEU A 42 -12.19 11.38 3.39
C LEU A 42 -13.17 12.08 4.35
N ALA A 43 -14.09 11.31 4.94
CA ALA A 43 -15.06 11.85 5.90
C ALA A 43 -14.41 12.18 7.26
N ASP A 44 -13.44 11.39 7.70
CA ASP A 44 -12.74 11.56 8.97
C ASP A 44 -11.22 11.34 8.80
N PRO A 45 -10.40 12.42 8.81
CA PRO A 45 -8.94 12.31 8.74
C PRO A 45 -8.31 11.53 9.90
N THR A 46 -9.05 11.28 10.99
CA THR A 46 -8.60 10.49 12.15
C THR A 46 -9.01 9.01 12.08
N TYR A 47 -9.76 8.61 11.04
CA TYR A 47 -10.09 7.22 10.79
C TYR A 47 -8.84 6.35 10.63
N GLN A 48 -8.87 5.18 11.28
CA GLN A 48 -7.79 4.19 11.29
C GLN A 48 -8.35 2.81 10.95
N ASP A 49 -7.66 2.11 10.05
CA ASP A 49 -7.88 0.70 9.77
C ASP A 49 -6.50 0.05 9.61
N GLU A 50 -6.01 -0.56 10.69
CA GLU A 50 -4.66 -1.12 10.75
C GLU A 50 -4.40 -2.17 9.66
N LEU A 51 -5.38 -3.00 9.31
CA LEU A 51 -5.26 -4.02 8.26
C LEU A 51 -5.06 -3.36 6.89
N MET A 52 -5.90 -2.37 6.56
CA MET A 52 -5.80 -1.63 5.29
C MET A 52 -4.51 -0.80 5.24
N ASP A 53 -4.16 -0.12 6.33
CA ASP A 53 -2.97 0.72 6.43
C ASP A 53 -1.68 -0.08 6.22
N VAL A 54 -1.59 -1.24 6.86
CA VAL A 54 -0.46 -2.16 6.70
C VAL A 54 -0.38 -2.70 5.27
N HIS A 55 -1.51 -3.17 4.72
CA HIS A 55 -1.58 -3.69 3.36
C HIS A 55 -1.18 -2.66 2.30
N LEU A 56 -1.77 -1.46 2.36
CA LEU A 56 -1.48 -0.37 1.41
C LEU A 56 -0.03 0.14 1.54
N SER A 57 0.63 -0.09 2.68
CA SER A 57 2.06 0.20 2.82
C SER A 57 2.97 -0.87 2.18
N GLY A 58 2.45 -2.09 1.95
CA GLY A 58 3.18 -3.22 1.38
C GLY A 58 2.81 -3.57 -0.08
N CYS A 59 1.62 -3.16 -0.55
CA CYS A 59 1.11 -3.45 -1.89
C CYS A 59 0.95 -2.16 -2.71
N GLU A 60 1.89 -1.87 -3.62
CA GLU A 60 1.85 -0.65 -4.43
C GLU A 60 0.63 -0.57 -5.35
N VAL A 61 0.14 -1.71 -5.85
CA VAL A 61 -1.04 -1.74 -6.74
C VAL A 61 -2.29 -1.28 -5.99
N CYS A 62 -2.52 -1.80 -4.78
CA CYS A 62 -3.65 -1.36 -3.96
C CYS A 62 -3.47 0.09 -3.46
N ALA A 63 -2.23 0.50 -3.18
CA ALA A 63 -1.92 1.87 -2.80
C ALA A 63 -2.24 2.88 -3.93
N GLU A 64 -1.93 2.53 -5.18
CA GLU A 64 -2.30 3.31 -6.36
C GLU A 64 -3.82 3.45 -6.49
N GLU A 65 -4.55 2.35 -6.31
CA GLU A 65 -6.02 2.35 -6.37
C GLU A 65 -6.60 3.28 -5.31
N ALA A 66 -6.15 3.19 -4.05
CA ALA A 66 -6.61 4.06 -2.96
C ALA A 66 -6.35 5.55 -3.28
N ARG A 67 -5.19 5.89 -3.85
CA ARG A 67 -4.86 7.28 -4.27
C ARG A 67 -5.76 7.75 -5.40
N THR A 68 -6.06 6.87 -6.36
CA THR A 68 -6.92 7.18 -7.51
C THR A 68 -8.36 7.42 -7.06
N LEU A 69 -8.90 6.55 -6.21
CA LEU A 69 -10.22 6.74 -5.59
C LEU A 69 -10.28 8.03 -4.76
N THR A 70 -9.25 8.30 -3.97
CA THR A 70 -9.16 9.55 -3.19
C THR A 70 -9.24 10.77 -4.11
N ALA A 71 -8.45 10.78 -5.21
CA ALA A 71 -8.43 11.88 -6.17
C ALA A 71 -9.74 12.03 -6.97
N LEU A 72 -10.51 10.94 -7.13
CA LEU A 72 -11.81 10.96 -7.78
C LEU A 72 -12.91 11.55 -6.89
N LEU A 73 -12.81 11.32 -5.58
CA LEU A 73 -13.83 11.68 -4.59
C LEU A 73 -13.57 13.03 -3.88
N SER A 74 -12.38 13.62 -4.04
CA SER A 74 -11.96 14.91 -3.46
C SER A 74 -12.17 16.08 -4.41
#